data_AF-A0A936KTH6-F1
#
_entry.id   AF-A0A936KTH6-F1
#
_cell.length_a   1.000
_cell.length_b   1.000
_cell.length_c   1.000
_cell.angle_alpha   90.00
_cell.angle_beta   90.00
_cell.angle_gamma   90.00
#
_symmetry.space_group_name_H-M   'P 1'
#
loop_
_entity.id
_entity.type
_entity.pdbx_description
1 polymer ?
#
loop_
_entity_poly.entity_id
_entity_poly.type
_entity_poly.pdbx_seq_one_letter_code
_entity_poly.pdbx_strand_id
1 'polypeptide(L)'
;MSKKILITYASRLDATTGVAQAIGKTFTECGAQVDVLPMNEVKDLDAYQAVVAGSAVRGAAWLPEAMQFVRTNQKTLAKKPFAAFLVCMTLAMPNGEKYREHISSWLGPVRELVRPVDEGLFAGTLNISRVESFAERVKFRLSVLFGVWKEGDHRDWKAIHAWAEKVYPQLGG
;
A
#
# COMPACT_ATOMS: atom_id res chain seq x y z
N MET A 1 27.35 0.10 7.59
CA MET A 1 25.93 0.13 8.01
C MET A 1 25.12 -0.42 6.84
N SER A 2 24.42 -1.55 7.01
CA SER A 2 23.71 -2.19 5.88
C SER A 2 22.55 -1.31 5.40
N LYS A 3 22.45 -1.08 4.08
CA LYS A 3 21.34 -0.37 3.43
C LYS A 3 20.07 -1.22 3.39
N LYS A 4 19.55 -1.60 4.57
CA LYS A 4 18.39 -2.48 4.69
C LYS A 4 17.10 -1.69 4.78
N ILE A 5 16.20 -1.89 3.84
CA ILE A 5 14.89 -1.21 3.76
C ILE A 5 13.79 -2.24 4.06
N LEU A 6 12.86 -1.87 4.93
CA LEU A 6 11.64 -2.66 5.14
C LEU A 6 10.53 -2.15 4.24
N ILE A 7 9.86 -3.06 3.56
CA ILE A 7 8.56 -2.80 2.94
C ILE A 7 7.54 -3.63 3.70
N THR A 8 6.60 -2.95 4.34
CA THR A 8 5.59 -3.61 5.15
C THR A 8 4.17 -3.22 4.78
N TYR A 9 3.25 -4.16 4.91
CA TYR A 9 1.90 -3.98 4.41
C TYR A 9 0.81 -4.68 5.22
N ALA A 10 -0.42 -4.16 5.11
CA ALA A 10 -1.64 -4.86 5.48
C ALA A 10 -2.51 -5.11 4.25
N SER A 11 -2.99 -6.34 4.09
CA SER A 11 -3.85 -6.75 2.98
C SER A 11 -5.05 -7.57 3.44
N ARG A 12 -6.06 -7.65 2.57
CA ARG A 12 -7.25 -8.52 2.74
C ARG A 12 -7.42 -9.49 1.59
N LEU A 13 -7.15 -9.05 0.36
CA LEU A 13 -7.32 -9.84 -0.88
C LEU A 13 -6.01 -9.90 -1.69
N ASP A 14 -4.87 -9.79 -1.03
CA ASP A 14 -3.50 -9.82 -1.57
C ASP A 14 -3.13 -8.78 -2.65
N ALA A 15 -4.04 -7.87 -3.02
CA ALA A 15 -3.72 -6.78 -3.93
C ALA A 15 -2.51 -5.99 -3.43
N THR A 16 -2.52 -5.61 -2.14
CA THR A 16 -1.44 -4.89 -1.45
C THR A 16 -0.17 -5.71 -1.35
N THR A 17 -0.28 -7.03 -1.15
CA THR A 17 0.85 -7.96 -1.10
C THR A 17 1.66 -7.88 -2.39
N GLY A 18 1.00 -7.96 -3.55
CA GLY A 18 1.68 -7.86 -4.84
C GLY A 18 2.30 -6.48 -5.10
N VAL A 19 1.66 -5.40 -4.66
CA VAL A 19 2.25 -4.04 -4.75
C VAL A 19 3.51 -3.94 -3.90
N ALA A 20 3.48 -4.41 -2.65
CA ALA A 20 4.64 -4.42 -1.76
C ALA A 20 5.81 -5.24 -2.34
N GLN A 21 5.51 -6.41 -2.90
CA GLN A 21 6.51 -7.26 -3.57
C GLN A 21 7.12 -6.58 -4.79
N ALA A 22 6.33 -5.88 -5.60
CA ALA A 22 6.84 -5.16 -6.77
C ALA A 22 7.76 -3.98 -6.38
N ILE A 23 7.38 -3.21 -5.35
CA ILE A 23 8.25 -2.15 -4.80
C ILE A 23 9.56 -2.77 -4.29
N GLY A 24 9.50 -3.89 -3.56
CA GLY A 24 10.69 -4.55 -3.02
C GLY A 24 11.62 -5.13 -4.07
N LYS A 25 11.04 -5.71 -5.13
CA LYS A 25 11.78 -6.15 -6.29
C LYS A 25 12.52 -4.97 -6.94
N THR A 26 11.82 -3.86 -7.17
CA THR A 26 12.42 -2.64 -7.75
C THR A 26 13.59 -2.12 -6.90
N PHE A 27 13.43 -2.04 -5.58
CA PHE A 27 14.50 -1.59 -4.69
C PHE A 27 15.70 -2.55 -4.68
N THR A 28 15.45 -3.86 -4.78
CA THR A 28 16.49 -4.89 -4.90
C THR A 28 17.26 -4.74 -6.21
N GLU A 29 16.56 -4.49 -7.32
CA GLU A 29 17.16 -4.20 -8.64
C GLU A 29 18.00 -2.92 -8.61
N CYS A 30 17.63 -1.94 -7.79
CA CYS A 30 18.45 -0.76 -7.51
C CYS A 30 19.62 -0.99 -6.53
N GLY A 31 19.83 -2.23 -6.04
CA GLY A 31 20.97 -2.62 -5.21
C GLY A 31 20.73 -2.54 -3.70
N ALA A 32 19.49 -2.39 -3.23
CA ALA A 32 19.16 -2.39 -1.81
C ALA A 32 19.04 -3.81 -1.23
N GLN A 33 19.29 -3.94 0.07
CA GLN A 33 18.83 -5.10 0.82
C GLN A 33 17.40 -4.84 1.30
N VAL A 34 16.44 -5.69 0.93
CA VAL A 34 15.02 -5.43 1.19
C VAL A 34 14.38 -6.61 1.87
N ASP A 35 13.62 -6.34 2.93
CA ASP A 35 12.67 -7.30 3.49
C ASP A 35 11.26 -6.84 3.13
N VAL A 36 10.43 -7.76 2.63
CA VAL A 36 9.01 -7.53 2.35
C VAL A 36 8.19 -8.39 3.30
N LEU A 37 7.59 -7.78 4.32
CA LEU A 37 6.93 -8.50 5.41
C LEU A 37 5.54 -7.92 5.69
N PRO A 38 4.50 -8.74 5.90
CA PRO A 38 3.23 -8.23 6.40
C PRO A 38 3.44 -7.61 7.79
N MET A 39 2.66 -6.58 8.12
CA MET A 39 2.87 -5.77 9.34
C MET A 39 2.82 -6.57 10.65
N ASN A 40 2.12 -7.71 10.68
CA ASN A 40 2.05 -8.61 11.83
C ASN A 40 3.30 -9.48 12.02
N GLU A 41 4.20 -9.54 11.04
CA GLU A 41 5.46 -10.30 11.10
C GLU A 41 6.67 -9.41 11.38
N VAL A 42 6.49 -8.08 11.36
CA VAL A 42 7.54 -7.12 11.68
C VAL A 42 7.79 -7.10 13.19
N LYS A 43 8.98 -7.56 13.60
CA LYS A 43 9.37 -7.66 15.02
C LYS A 43 10.21 -6.49 15.51
N ASP A 44 11.04 -5.93 14.64
CA ASP A 44 11.99 -4.88 14.98
C ASP A 44 12.15 -3.92 13.80
N LEU A 45 12.03 -2.62 14.05
CA LEU A 45 12.23 -1.56 13.07
C LEU A 45 13.61 -0.92 13.13
N ASP A 46 14.37 -1.15 14.19
CA ASP A 46 15.69 -0.55 14.40
C ASP A 46 16.74 -1.15 13.45
N ALA A 47 16.55 -2.40 13.04
CA ALA A 47 17.36 -3.08 12.03
C ALA A 47 17.30 -2.45 10.61
N TYR A 48 16.34 -1.55 10.34
CA TYR A 48 16.13 -0.96 9.01
C TYR A 48 16.52 0.52 8.98
N GLN A 49 17.16 0.95 7.90
CA GLN A 49 17.50 2.36 7.71
C GLN A 49 16.31 3.20 7.25
N ALA A 50 15.34 2.58 6.58
CA ALA A 50 14.14 3.22 6.04
C ALA A 50 12.99 2.23 5.97
N VAL A 51 11.76 2.76 5.96
CA VAL A 51 10.52 1.95 5.95
C VAL A 51 9.57 2.47 4.89
N VAL A 52 9.01 1.56 4.10
CA VAL A 52 7.84 1.80 3.25
C VAL A 52 6.67 1.04 3.86
N ALA A 53 5.61 1.73 4.25
CA ALA A 53 4.40 1.10 4.78
C ALA A 53 3.23 1.23 3.80
N GLY A 54 2.40 0.20 3.66
CA GLY A 54 1.17 0.35 2.90
C GLY A 54 -0.01 -0.46 3.38
N SER A 55 -1.20 -0.06 2.93
CA SER A 55 -2.45 -0.69 3.37
C SER A 55 -3.46 -0.75 2.24
N ALA A 56 -4.30 -1.78 2.25
CA ALA A 56 -5.56 -1.70 1.53
C ALA A 56 -6.45 -0.61 2.17
N VAL A 57 -7.31 0.01 1.36
CA VAL A 57 -8.33 0.92 1.88
C VAL A 57 -9.68 0.21 2.00
N ARG A 58 -10.31 0.35 3.17
CA ARG A 58 -11.69 -0.08 3.41
C ARG A 58 -12.43 1.03 4.17
N GLY A 59 -13.61 1.41 3.69
CA GLY A 59 -14.43 2.43 4.34
C GLY A 59 -13.72 3.77 4.47
N ALA A 60 -13.05 4.22 3.40
CA ALA A 60 -12.32 5.49 3.34
C ALA A 60 -11.14 5.62 4.34
N ALA A 61 -10.59 4.50 4.82
CA ALA A 61 -9.43 4.49 5.70
C ALA A 61 -8.49 3.30 5.43
N TRP A 62 -7.23 3.45 5.83
CA TRP A 62 -6.31 2.32 5.98
C TRP A 62 -6.91 1.26 6.92
N LEU A 63 -6.53 0.00 6.71
CA LEU A 63 -6.95 -1.08 7.60
C LEU A 63 -6.54 -0.79 9.07
N PRO A 64 -7.38 -1.17 10.05
CA PRO A 64 -7.12 -0.89 11.47
C PRO A 64 -5.75 -1.38 11.95
N GLU A 65 -5.32 -2.58 11.52
CA GLU A 65 -4.00 -3.11 11.88
C GLU A 65 -2.85 -2.30 11.28
N ALA A 66 -3.03 -1.68 10.11
CA ALA A 66 -2.02 -0.80 9.53
C ALA A 66 -1.91 0.51 10.29
N MET A 67 -3.05 1.08 10.68
CA MET A 67 -3.07 2.25 11.55
C MET A 67 -2.46 1.94 12.93
N GLN A 68 -2.74 0.76 13.49
CA GLN A 68 -2.14 0.32 14.74
C GLN A 68 -0.63 0.19 14.62
N PHE A 69 -0.13 -0.41 13.53
CA PHE A 69 1.30 -0.52 13.25
C PHE A 69 1.99 0.86 13.23
N VAL A 70 1.44 1.83 12.50
CA VAL A 70 1.99 3.19 12.43
C VAL A 70 1.96 3.88 13.81
N ARG A 71 0.86 3.76 14.56
CA ARG A 71 0.75 4.33 15.91
C ARG A 71 1.76 3.74 16.88
N THR A 72 1.88 2.41 16.91
CA THR A 72 2.83 1.71 17.78
C THR A 72 4.28 2.10 17.47
N ASN A 73 4.61 2.27 16.19
CA ASN A 73 5.97 2.52 15.73
C ASN A 73 6.27 3.99 15.42
N GLN A 74 5.36 4.91 15.75
CA GLN A 74 5.41 6.31 15.33
C GLN A 74 6.77 6.95 15.62
N LYS A 75 7.30 6.76 16.84
CA LYS A 75 8.58 7.34 17.27
C LYS A 75 9.77 6.83 16.46
N THR A 76 9.77 5.57 16.08
CA THR A 76 10.86 4.96 15.30
C THR A 76 10.76 5.36 13.84
N LEU A 77 9.55 5.34 13.27
CA LEU A 77 9.28 5.78 11.91
C LEU A 77 9.62 7.27 11.70
N ALA A 78 9.32 8.13 12.67
CA ALA A 78 9.63 9.57 12.59
C ALA A 78 11.13 9.90 12.60
N LYS A 79 11.99 8.94 12.97
CA LYS A 79 13.45 9.13 13.05
C LYS A 79 14.20 8.65 11.80
N LYS A 80 13.49 8.13 10.79
CA LYS A 80 14.10 7.59 9.57
C LYS A 80 13.25 7.90 8.35
N PRO A 81 13.82 7.82 7.14
CA PRO A 81 13.03 7.97 5.91
C PRO A 81 11.85 7.00 5.90
N PHE A 82 10.66 7.55 5.70
CA PHE A 82 9.40 6.82 5.73
C PHE A 82 8.60 7.16 4.47
N ALA A 83 8.18 6.18 3.71
CA ALA A 83 7.23 6.36 2.59
C ALA A 83 5.96 5.57 2.86
N ALA A 84 4.84 6.04 2.31
CA ALA A 84 3.55 5.38 2.44
C ALA A 84 2.98 4.99 1.08
N PHE A 85 2.19 3.92 1.01
CA PHE A 85 1.35 3.67 -0.15
C PHE A 85 -0.01 3.11 0.25
N LEU A 86 -1.01 3.34 -0.58
CA LEU A 86 -2.32 2.72 -0.41
C LEU A 86 -2.72 1.98 -1.67
N VAL A 87 -3.53 0.94 -1.46
CA VAL A 87 -4.19 0.20 -2.54
C VAL A 87 -5.70 0.36 -2.38
N CYS A 88 -6.34 0.96 -3.36
CA CYS A 88 -7.78 1.21 -3.32
C CYS A 88 -8.46 0.79 -4.62
N MET A 89 -9.54 0.01 -4.47
CA MET A 89 -10.36 -0.35 -5.62
C MET A 89 -10.94 0.87 -6.32
N THR A 90 -11.33 1.96 -5.64
CA THR A 90 -11.90 3.19 -6.25
C THR A 90 -11.11 3.78 -7.40
N LEU A 91 -9.79 3.60 -7.45
CA LEU A 91 -8.98 4.01 -8.60
C LEU A 91 -9.27 3.20 -9.88
N ALA A 92 -9.84 2.00 -9.75
CA ALA A 92 -10.26 1.14 -10.86
C ALA A 92 -11.70 1.41 -11.35
N MET A 93 -12.44 2.36 -10.76
CA MET A 93 -13.74 2.77 -11.30
C MET A 93 -13.58 3.49 -12.65
N PRO A 94 -14.62 3.53 -13.50
CA PRO A 94 -14.69 4.52 -14.55
C PRO A 94 -14.49 5.93 -13.96
N ASN A 95 -13.53 6.69 -14.51
CA ASN A 95 -13.10 7.98 -13.96
C ASN A 95 -12.49 7.93 -12.55
N GLY A 96 -11.91 6.79 -12.13
CA GLY A 96 -11.26 6.60 -10.83
C GLY A 96 -10.27 7.72 -10.45
N GLU A 97 -9.57 8.26 -11.45
CA GLU A 97 -8.64 9.39 -11.31
C GLU A 97 -9.30 10.66 -10.73
N LYS A 98 -10.59 10.91 -10.98
CA LYS A 98 -11.32 12.04 -10.37
C LYS A 98 -11.40 11.94 -8.86
N TYR A 99 -11.25 10.74 -8.30
CA TYR A 99 -11.28 10.50 -6.86
C TYR A 99 -9.88 10.48 -6.25
N ARG A 100 -8.80 10.66 -7.02
CA ARG A 100 -7.42 10.53 -6.53
C ARG A 100 -7.13 11.46 -5.35
N GLU A 101 -7.56 12.72 -5.40
CA GLU A 101 -7.41 13.67 -4.28
C GLU A 101 -8.18 13.22 -3.04
N HIS A 102 -9.43 12.78 -3.23
CA HIS A 102 -10.24 12.27 -2.13
C HIS A 102 -9.63 11.00 -1.51
N ILE A 103 -9.12 10.08 -2.32
CA ILE A 103 -8.43 8.86 -1.88
C ILE A 103 -7.14 9.22 -1.15
N SER A 104 -6.41 10.23 -1.64
CA SER A 104 -5.23 10.78 -0.99
C SER A 104 -5.55 11.31 0.41
N SER A 105 -6.73 11.89 0.65
CA SER A 105 -7.13 12.32 2.00
C SER A 105 -7.16 11.18 3.03
N TRP A 106 -7.30 9.93 2.60
CA TRP A 106 -7.37 8.77 3.51
C TRP A 106 -6.00 8.36 4.08
N LEU A 107 -4.91 8.96 3.57
CA LEU A 107 -3.60 8.96 4.21
C LEU A 107 -3.47 10.02 5.31
N GLY A 108 -4.43 10.94 5.44
CA GLY A 108 -4.43 12.02 6.44
C GLY A 108 -4.06 11.54 7.85
N PRO A 109 -4.73 10.51 8.39
CA PRO A 109 -4.38 9.96 9.71
C PRO A 109 -2.96 9.39 9.81
N VAL A 110 -2.37 8.91 8.71
CA VAL A 110 -0.97 8.47 8.66
C VAL A 110 -0.05 9.68 8.67
N ARG A 111 -0.33 10.69 7.83
CA ARG A 111 0.44 11.95 7.73
C ARG A 111 0.53 12.69 9.06
N GLU A 112 -0.56 12.68 9.84
CA GLU A 112 -0.62 13.30 11.18
C GLU A 112 0.29 12.58 12.19
N LEU A 113 0.50 11.27 12.04
CA LEU A 113 1.36 10.49 12.92
C LEU A 113 2.83 10.58 12.51
N VAL A 114 3.09 10.34 11.22
CA VAL A 114 4.41 10.34 10.61
C VAL A 114 4.27 10.86 9.19
N ARG A 115 4.92 11.98 8.87
CA ARG A 115 4.88 12.57 7.53
C ARG A 115 5.73 11.73 6.56
N PRO A 116 5.13 11.12 5.52
CA PRO A 116 5.90 10.39 4.53
C PRO A 116 6.73 11.35 3.67
N VAL A 117 7.89 10.88 3.19
CA VAL A 117 8.70 11.57 2.19
C VAL A 117 8.02 11.52 0.81
N ASP A 118 7.30 10.43 0.54
CA ASP A 118 6.51 10.23 -0.67
C ASP A 118 5.33 9.29 -0.42
N GLU A 119 4.33 9.35 -1.31
CA GLU A 119 3.08 8.62 -1.18
C GLU A 119 2.65 7.98 -2.51
N GLY A 120 2.47 6.65 -2.50
CA GLY A 120 1.97 5.87 -3.63
C GLY A 120 0.47 5.62 -3.54
N LEU A 121 -0.27 5.91 -4.62
CA LEU A 121 -1.71 5.63 -4.70
C LEU A 121 -1.96 4.69 -5.89
N PHE A 122 -2.31 3.44 -5.58
CA PHE A 122 -2.42 2.37 -6.57
C PHE A 122 -3.82 1.73 -6.57
N ALA A 123 -4.27 1.35 -7.76
CA ALA A 123 -5.46 0.53 -7.92
C ALA A 123 -5.23 -0.90 -7.40
N GLY A 124 -6.31 -1.62 -7.09
CA GLY A 124 -6.26 -2.97 -6.55
C GLY A 124 -6.68 -4.06 -7.52
N THR A 125 -6.93 -5.26 -6.98
CA THR A 125 -7.53 -6.37 -7.71
C THR A 125 -8.95 -6.59 -7.21
N LEU A 126 -9.88 -6.84 -8.13
CA LEU A 126 -11.20 -7.38 -7.78
C LEU A 126 -11.24 -8.84 -8.22
N ASN A 127 -11.24 -9.76 -7.26
CA ASN A 127 -11.53 -11.16 -7.50
C ASN A 127 -12.68 -11.57 -6.58
N ILE A 128 -13.89 -11.65 -7.14
CA ILE A 128 -15.11 -11.88 -6.37
C ILE A 128 -15.11 -13.27 -5.77
N SER A 129 -14.51 -14.26 -6.45
CA SER A 129 -14.41 -15.63 -5.93
C SER A 129 -13.64 -15.71 -4.61
N ARG A 130 -12.71 -14.78 -4.37
CA ARG A 130 -11.88 -14.71 -3.15
C ARG A 130 -12.53 -13.95 -2.00
N VAL A 131 -13.70 -13.34 -2.20
CA VAL A 131 -14.44 -12.66 -1.14
C VAL A 131 -15.17 -13.71 -0.30
N GLU A 132 -14.84 -13.79 0.98
CA GLU A 132 -15.38 -14.81 1.89
C GLU A 132 -16.88 -14.61 2.18
N SER A 133 -17.28 -13.36 2.41
CA SER A 133 -18.68 -13.03 2.74
C SER A 133 -19.59 -13.20 1.54
N PHE A 134 -20.60 -14.06 1.66
CA PHE A 134 -21.62 -14.23 0.62
C PHE A 134 -22.35 -12.92 0.29
N ALA A 135 -22.70 -12.14 1.31
CA ALA A 135 -23.35 -10.84 1.11
C ALA A 135 -22.44 -9.84 0.36
N GLU A 136 -21.14 -9.79 0.69
CA GLU A 136 -20.20 -8.95 -0.05
C GLU A 136 -19.99 -9.45 -1.48
N ARG A 137 -19.95 -10.77 -1.71
CA ARG A 137 -19.91 -11.35 -3.07
C ARG A 137 -21.09 -10.93 -3.91
N VAL A 138 -22.32 -11.01 -3.39
CA VAL A 138 -23.52 -10.58 -4.11
C VAL A 138 -23.45 -9.09 -4.45
N LYS A 139 -23.03 -8.24 -3.49
CA LYS A 139 -22.82 -6.80 -3.73
C LYS A 139 -21.83 -6.54 -4.85
N PHE A 140 -20.65 -7.17 -4.82
CA PHE A 140 -19.64 -7.00 -5.88
C PHE A 140 -20.13 -7.51 -7.24
N ARG A 141 -20.85 -8.63 -7.29
CA ARG A 141 -21.46 -9.14 -8.55
C ARG A 141 -22.44 -8.14 -9.14
N LEU A 142 -23.32 -7.57 -8.31
CA LEU A 142 -24.24 -6.52 -8.75
C LEU A 142 -23.49 -5.30 -9.26
N SER A 143 -22.47 -4.83 -8.52
CA SER A 143 -21.67 -3.68 -8.95
C SER A 143 -20.92 -3.94 -10.27
N VAL A 144 -20.47 -5.16 -10.54
CA VAL A 144 -19.90 -5.53 -11.85
C VAL A 144 -20.98 -5.56 -12.93
N LEU A 145 -22.15 -6.12 -12.66
CA LEU A 145 -23.28 -6.15 -13.61
C LEU A 145 -23.74 -4.74 -14.00
N PHE A 146 -23.74 -3.80 -13.04
CA PHE A 146 -24.07 -2.39 -13.27
C PHE A 146 -22.88 -1.56 -13.82
N GLY A 147 -21.73 -2.18 -14.11
CA GLY A 147 -20.58 -1.50 -14.73
C GLY A 147 -19.81 -0.56 -13.80
N VAL A 148 -20.03 -0.62 -12.48
CA VAL A 148 -19.29 0.18 -11.49
C VAL A 148 -17.85 -0.32 -11.36
N TRP A 149 -17.67 -1.64 -11.44
CA TRP A 149 -16.37 -2.30 -11.38
C TRP A 149 -16.22 -3.31 -12.51
N LYS A 150 -14.97 -3.67 -12.79
CA LYS A 150 -14.63 -4.82 -13.62
C LYS A 150 -13.85 -5.83 -12.79
N GLU A 151 -14.18 -7.11 -12.90
CA GLU A 151 -13.40 -8.17 -12.26
C GLU A 151 -12.03 -8.28 -12.95
N GLY A 152 -10.97 -8.47 -12.18
CA GLY A 152 -9.60 -8.57 -12.67
C GLY A 152 -8.57 -7.77 -11.87
N ASP A 153 -7.35 -7.74 -12.40
CA ASP A 153 -6.24 -6.95 -11.88
C ASP A 153 -6.22 -5.57 -12.53
N HIS A 154 -6.29 -4.51 -11.71
CA HIS A 154 -6.25 -3.12 -12.17
C HIS A 154 -4.99 -2.40 -11.72
N ARG A 155 -4.05 -3.10 -11.08
CA ARG A 155 -2.77 -2.51 -10.69
C ARG A 155 -2.01 -2.07 -11.95
N ASP A 156 -1.69 -0.78 -12.01
CA ASP A 156 -0.75 -0.27 -13.00
C ASP A 156 0.68 -0.58 -12.52
N TRP A 157 1.19 -1.72 -12.97
CA TRP A 157 2.54 -2.15 -12.64
C TRP A 157 3.59 -1.14 -13.08
N LYS A 158 3.42 -0.47 -14.23
CA LYS A 158 4.38 0.53 -14.69
C LYS A 158 4.42 1.73 -13.74
N ALA A 159 3.26 2.19 -13.28
CA ALA A 159 3.18 3.27 -12.29
C ALA A 159 3.78 2.87 -10.93
N ILE A 160 3.59 1.61 -10.49
CA ILE A 160 4.20 1.10 -9.26
C ILE A 160 5.72 1.09 -9.35
N HIS A 161 6.29 0.58 -10.44
CA HIS A 161 7.74 0.56 -10.65
C HIS A 161 8.30 1.99 -10.74
N ALA A 162 7.66 2.87 -11.52
CA ALA A 162 8.09 4.27 -11.66
C ALA A 162 8.06 5.02 -10.32
N TRP A 163 7.03 4.78 -9.49
CA TRP A 163 6.98 5.36 -8.14
C TRP A 163 8.09 4.79 -7.25
N ALA A 164 8.34 3.48 -7.32
CA ALA A 164 9.40 2.83 -6.55
C ALA A 164 10.80 3.38 -6.93
N GLU A 165 11.11 3.52 -8.22
CA GLU A 165 12.36 4.14 -8.69
C GLU A 165 12.51 5.59 -8.20
N LYS A 166 11.42 6.36 -8.24
CA LYS A 166 11.40 7.75 -7.77
C LYS A 166 11.62 7.88 -6.26
N VAL A 167 11.03 6.99 -5.45
CA VAL A 167 11.11 7.10 -3.99
C VAL A 167 12.40 6.51 -3.42
N TYR A 168 13.02 5.55 -4.11
CA TYR A 168 14.21 4.85 -3.62
C TYR A 168 15.36 5.78 -3.18
N PRO A 169 15.79 6.79 -3.97
CA PRO A 169 16.85 7.72 -3.56
C PRO A 169 16.52 8.53 -2.30
N GLN A 170 15.23 8.77 -2.04
CA GLN A 170 14.75 9.52 -0.86
C GLN A 170 14.84 8.68 0.43
N LEU A 171 15.03 7.36 0.30
CA LEU A 171 15.12 6.39 1.40
C LEU A 171 16.58 5.99 1.71
N GLY A 172 17.55 6.76 1.23
CA GLY A 172 18.98 6.48 1.38
C GLY A 172 19.53 5.48 0.34
N GLY A 173 18.85 5.40 -0.82
CA GLY A 173 19.31 4.71 -2.02
C GLY A 173 20.57 5.33 -2.58
#